data_AF-A0A7Y2YBL1-F1
#
_entry.id   AF-A0A7Y2YBL1-F1
#
_cell.length_a   1.000
_cell.length_b   1.000
_cell.length_c   1.000
_cell.angle_alpha   90.00
_cell.angle_beta   90.00
_cell.angle_gamma   90.00
#
_symmetry.space_group_name_H-M   'P 1'
#
loop_
_entity.id
_entity.type
_entity.pdbx_description
1 polymer ?
#
loop_
_entity_poly.entity_id
_entity_poly.type
_entity_poly.pdbx_seq_one_letter_code
_entity_poly.pdbx_strand_id
1 'polypeptide(L)' 'MSRSPKDETPVKVHVHGKPLHCRICDHNKFYKRRAQLNTQLATFFKVDWWNKSAYCYVCSNCSHIDWFLGEQ' A
#
# COMPACT_ATOMS: atom_id res chain seq x y z
N MET A 1 -21.81 5.33 2.94
CA MET A 1 -21.77 4.30 1.88
C MET A 1 -20.31 4.02 1.56
N SER A 2 -19.71 3.08 2.30
CA SER A 2 -18.34 2.60 2.06
C SER A 2 -18.33 1.83 0.75
N ARG A 3 -17.52 2.27 -0.23
CA ARG A 3 -17.32 1.54 -1.48
C ARG A 3 -16.88 0.11 -1.15
N SER A 4 -17.61 -0.89 -1.66
CA SER A 4 -17.20 -2.29 -1.56
C SER A 4 -15.86 -2.49 -2.28
N PRO A 5 -14.89 -3.25 -1.74
CA PRO A 5 -13.54 -3.40 -2.30
C PRO A 5 -13.45 -4.05 -3.70
N LYS A 6 -14.59 -4.39 -4.32
CA LYS A 6 -14.69 -5.23 -5.52
C LYS A 6 -14.66 -4.46 -6.85
N ASP A 7 -14.71 -3.13 -6.84
CA ASP A 7 -14.82 -2.32 -8.06
C ASP A 7 -13.54 -1.56 -8.44
N GLU A 8 -12.43 -1.75 -7.73
CA GLU A 8 -11.18 -1.08 -8.10
C GLU A 8 -10.47 -1.87 -9.19
N THR A 9 -10.29 -1.27 -10.36
CA THR A 9 -9.48 -1.84 -11.43
C THR A 9 -7.99 -1.70 -11.09
N PRO A 10 -7.17 -2.75 -11.28
CA PRO A 10 -5.75 -2.66 -10.97
C PRO A 10 -5.02 -1.81 -12.03
N VAL A 11 -4.11 -0.95 -11.57
CA VAL A 11 -3.42 0.04 -12.39
C VAL A 11 -1.91 -0.21 -12.43
N LYS A 12 -1.24 0.28 -13.47
CA LYS A 12 0.22 0.38 -13.47
C LYS A 12 0.64 1.49 -12.51
N VAL A 13 1.65 1.23 -11.70
CA VAL A 13 2.14 2.16 -10.67
C VAL A 13 3.56 2.57 -11.02
N HIS A 14 3.89 3.84 -10.77
CA HIS A 14 5.26 4.33 -10.79
C HIS A 14 5.64 4.85 -9.41
N VAL A 15 6.86 4.55 -9.00
CA VAL A 15 7.47 4.98 -7.74
C VAL A 15 8.76 5.70 -8.08
N HIS A 16 8.90 6.97 -7.67
CA HIS A 16 10.04 7.82 -8.06
C HIS A 16 10.32 7.79 -9.58
N GLY A 17 9.25 7.85 -10.39
CA GLY A 17 9.35 7.81 -11.86
C GLY A 17 9.70 6.45 -12.48
N LYS A 18 9.85 5.38 -11.68
CA LYS A 18 10.16 4.03 -12.15
C LYS A 18 8.93 3.13 -12.08
N PRO A 19 8.67 2.26 -13.08
CA PRO A 19 7.54 1.34 -13.02
C PRO A 19 7.73 0.34 -11.87
N LEU A 20 6.68 0.15 -11.07
CA LEU A 20 6.66 -0.87 -10.03
C LEU A 20 6.36 -2.23 -10.65
N HIS A 21 7.18 -3.22 -10.29
CA HIS A 21 7.02 -4.62 -10.65
C HIS A 21 6.98 -5.47 -9.39
N CYS A 22 6.09 -6.47 -9.36
CA CYS A 22 5.94 -7.34 -8.21
C CYS A 22 7.21 -8.15 -8.02
N ARG A 23 7.84 -8.02 -6.85
CA ARG A 23 9.09 -8.74 -6.50
C ARG A 23 8.94 -10.27 -6.47
N ILE A 24 7.70 -10.77 -6.44
CA ILE A 24 7.37 -12.20 -6.34
C ILE A 24 7.02 -12.82 -7.71
N CYS A 25 6.31 -12.09 -8.58
CA CYS A 25 5.78 -12.66 -9.84
C CYS A 25 5.97 -11.78 -11.07
N ASP A 26 6.73 -10.68 -10.95
CA ASP A 26 7.03 -9.69 -12.00
C ASP A 26 5.81 -9.00 -12.65
N HIS A 27 4.62 -9.19 -12.09
CA HIS A 27 3.40 -8.52 -12.56
C HIS A 27 3.46 -7.00 -12.32
N ASN A 28 2.83 -6.22 -13.21
CA ASN A 28 2.94 -4.75 -13.24
C ASN A 28 1.62 -4.00 -12.95
N LYS A 29 0.58 -4.69 -12.48
CA LYS A 29 -0.68 -4.06 -12.09
C LYS A 29 -0.98 -4.29 -10.61
N PHE A 30 -1.49 -3.24 -9.97
CA PHE A 30 -1.68 -3.19 -8.53
C PHE A 30 -2.97 -2.48 -8.14
N TYR A 31 -3.52 -2.88 -7.00
CA TYR A 31 -4.55 -2.13 -6.30
C TYR A 31 -3.90 -1.14 -5.32
N LYS A 32 -4.23 0.15 -5.43
CA LYS A 32 -3.76 1.17 -4.48
C LYS A 32 -4.61 1.12 -3.22
N ARG A 33 -3.98 1.06 -2.06
CA ARG A 33 -4.65 1.03 -0.75
C ARG A 33 -4.01 2.06 0.16
N ARG A 34 -4.83 2.70 1.01
CA ARG A 34 -4.34 3.46 2.16
C ARG A 34 -4.55 2.58 3.38
N ALA A 35 -3.47 2.26 4.08
CA ALA A 35 -3.51 1.44 5.27
C ALA A 35 -3.19 2.31 6.50
N GLN A 36 -4.02 2.19 7.52
CA GLN A 36 -3.73 2.73 8.85
C GLN A 36 -2.87 1.69 9.58
N LEU A 37 -1.70 2.09 10.05
CA LEU A 37 -0.85 1.27 10.91
C LEU A 37 -1.51 1.26 12.31
N ASN A 38 -2.25 0.19 12.63
CA ASN A 38 -2.92 0.09 13.91
C ASN A 38 -1.92 -0.14 15.07
N THR A 39 -2.31 0.40 16.22
CA THR A 39 -1.53 0.79 17.40
C THR A 39 -1.04 -0.33 18.32
N GLN A 40 -1.10 -1.61 17.94
CA GLN A 40 -0.64 -2.68 18.87
C GLN A 40 0.88 -2.72 19.06
N LEU A 41 1.65 -2.09 18.15
CA LEU A 41 3.09 -1.88 18.29
C LEU A 41 3.44 -0.46 18.81
N ALA A 42 2.44 0.37 19.15
CA ALA A 42 2.64 1.76 19.58
C ALA A 42 2.97 1.87 21.08
N THR A 43 2.71 0.84 21.89
CA THR A 43 2.97 0.87 23.34
C THR A 43 4.47 0.92 23.68
N PHE A 44 5.36 0.58 22.74
CA PHE A 44 6.81 0.61 22.97
C PHE A 44 7.47 1.97 22.72
N PHE A 45 6.86 2.88 21.96
CA PHE A 45 7.47 4.17 21.62
C PHE A 45 6.45 5.32 21.74
N LYS A 46 6.41 5.92 22.93
CA LYS A 46 5.74 7.18 23.25
C LYS A 46 6.25 8.32 22.35
N VAL A 47 5.72 8.51 21.14
CA VAL A 47 6.01 9.74 20.40
C VAL A 47 4.85 10.09 19.45
N ASP A 48 4.40 11.33 19.53
CA ASP A 48 3.34 12.01 18.77
C ASP A 48 3.58 12.18 17.24
N TRP A 49 4.09 11.16 16.52
CA TRP A 49 4.32 11.19 15.06
C TRP A 49 3.35 10.31 14.25
N TRP A 50 2.33 9.74 14.90
CA TRP A 50 1.49 8.62 14.40
C TRP A 50 0.30 9.04 13.53
N ASN A 51 0.37 10.15 12.80
CA ASN A 51 -0.58 10.47 11.73
C ASN A 51 -0.05 10.05 10.34
N LYS A 52 0.94 9.14 10.30
CA LYS A 52 1.53 8.64 9.04
C LYS A 52 0.61 7.56 8.45
N SER A 53 -0.31 7.99 7.60
CA SER A 53 -0.98 7.08 6.67
C SER A 53 0.07 6.44 5.76
N ALA A 54 0.15 5.11 5.74
CA ALA A 54 0.97 4.38 4.78
C ALA A 54 0.13 4.10 3.52
N TYR A 55 0.76 4.18 2.36
CA TYR A 55 0.18 3.68 1.13
C TYR A 55 0.76 2.31 0.85
N CYS A 56 -0.07 1.40 0.35
CA CYS A 56 0.41 0.12 -0.12
C CYS A 56 -0.18 -0.22 -1.49
N TYR A 57 0.60 -0.97 -2.26
CA TYR A 57 0.21 -1.48 -3.56
C TYR A 57 0.12 -3.00 -3.47
N VAL A 58 -1.07 -3.53 -3.75
CA VAL A 58 -1.32 -4.98 -3.70
C VAL A 58 -1.29 -5.52 -5.12
N CYS A 59 -0.38 -6.45 -5.40
CA CYS A 59 -0.25 -7.08 -6.71
C CYS A 59 -1.56 -7.78 -7.09
N SER A 60 -2.10 -7.45 -8.27
CA SER A 60 -3.37 -8.05 -8.72
C SER A 60 -3.25 -9.50 -9.19
N ASN A 61 -2.05 -10.05 -9.26
CA ASN A 61 -1.79 -11.42 -9.69
C ASN A 61 -1.53 -12.39 -8.51
N CYS A 62 -0.65 -12.01 -7.56
CA CYS A 62 -0.23 -12.90 -6.46
C CYS A 62 -0.52 -12.34 -5.07
N SER A 63 -1.21 -11.20 -4.96
CA SER A 63 -1.58 -10.56 -3.69
C SER A 63 -0.41 -10.13 -2.78
N HIS A 64 0.82 -10.11 -3.30
CA HIS A 64 1.96 -9.51 -2.59
C HIS A 64 1.73 -8.03 -2.34
N ILE A 65 2.17 -7.52 -1.18
CA ILE A 65 1.92 -6.14 -0.74
C ILE A 65 3.26 -5.41 -0.61
N ASP A 66 3.45 -4.38 -1.42
CA ASP A 66 4.54 -3.41 -1.27
C ASP A 66 4.07 -2.23 -0.42
N TRP A 67 4.80 -1.92 0.65
CA TRP A 67 4.47 -0.87 1.62
C TRP A 67 5.34 0.37 1.44
N PHE A 68 4.70 1.54 1.46
CA PHE A 68 5.36 2.83 1.31
C PHE A 68 4.95 3.77 2.44
N LEU A 69 5.95 4.28 3.15
CA LEU A 69 5.76 5.27 4.20
C LEU A 69 5.72 6.66 3.58
N GLY A 70 4.55 7.29 3.56
CA GLY A 70 4.33 8.58 2.91
C GLY A 70 3.76 8.46 1.49
N GLU A 71 3.36 9.60 0.92
CA GLU A 71 2.86 9.67 -0.46
C GLU A 71 4.01 9.52 -1.45
N GLN A 72 3.75 8.84 -2.56
CA GLN A 72 4.71 8.39 -3.58
C GLN A 72 4.49 9.14 -4.88
#